data_AF-A0A1I3DKK3-F1
#
_entry.id   AF-A0A1I3DKK3-F1
#
_cell.length_a   1.000
_cell.length_b   1.000
_cell.length_c   1.000
_cell.angle_alpha   90.00
_cell.angle_beta   90.00
_cell.angle_gamma   90.00
#
_symmetry.space_group_name_H-M   'P 1'
#
loop_
_entity.id
_entity.type
_entity.pdbx_description
1 polymer ?
#
loop_
_entity_poly.entity_id
_entity_poly.type
_entity_poly.pdbx_seq_one_letter_code
_entity_poly.pdbx_strand_id
1 'polypeptide(L)'
;MKKLIVVLLVGLLAIGGAYYGKEAYEKYSKEALYQEALKRTVDADEIEASKDAVDLSWDECKEFTELLDSDEYNGFYRVTFDKPKDIDWNEVLADGAGIPREKITKKDKKFYLDDDRSYNSLDYELIAISGASIKDYIYKHTGTSIDLKDDLLWVYNKDKDFYYKELDYLQYKPCTCVSGVKLKDTYVLEVASDKRDITEPNKKMVLVKTENGYVVKLSVNMWEVGNDKKLTFDVDIPQLSADARLVTYQSDDAHFDDGNSARIAIIGDNQLVDFVNLYASEDDDIIDIRKITHIEVCDLNCDGVNDLIAIGYDNHSILKTIIFTTEKKYDDTYGLFTSSDLSFSLSNELADNLTIDTVKEAIIGTERKANHNWQEAYKQFLKVEGSDYGETYALAYIDGDDIPELIKNATGSINIYTFKDGLVTPIAIELDYYVTGEEPYQYSPKNNWIKLHDEESGSDYYTNQTLYYSIKKNKLERIYCLSYDYDNTADEDNEAEENSLIATVKPTDYTKNIPDEEVMSLIEDIEENEFVDLVGKYTANELIQLISNKY
;
A
#
# COMPACT_ATOMS: atom_id res chain seq x y z
N MET A 1 -6.21 -83.28 29.15
CA MET A 1 -6.59 -82.39 28.02
C MET A 1 -6.97 -80.97 28.45
N LYS A 2 -7.78 -80.72 29.49
CA LYS A 2 -8.20 -79.35 29.88
C LYS A 2 -7.07 -78.39 30.35
N LYS A 3 -5.97 -78.91 30.93
CA LYS A 3 -4.82 -78.07 31.35
C LYS A 3 -3.87 -77.67 30.20
N LEU A 4 -3.91 -78.38 29.06
CA LEU A 4 -3.05 -78.07 27.90
C LEU A 4 -3.64 -76.94 27.03
N ILE A 5 -4.97 -76.81 27.00
CA ILE A 5 -5.68 -75.79 26.22
C ILE A 5 -5.55 -74.40 26.86
N VAL A 6 -5.55 -74.31 28.19
CA VAL A 6 -5.40 -73.03 28.91
C VAL A 6 -3.98 -72.47 28.78
N VAL A 7 -2.95 -73.33 28.76
CA VAL A 7 -1.55 -72.88 28.56
C VAL A 7 -1.29 -72.43 27.12
N LEU A 8 -1.93 -73.06 26.13
CA LEU A 8 -1.88 -72.63 24.73
C LEU A 8 -2.64 -71.32 24.47
N LEU A 9 -3.78 -71.09 25.15
CA LEU A 9 -4.54 -69.83 25.05
C LEU A 9 -3.83 -68.65 25.74
N VAL A 10 -3.19 -68.87 26.89
CA VAL A 10 -2.38 -67.83 27.56
C VAL A 10 -1.09 -67.55 26.79
N GLY A 11 -0.48 -68.57 26.17
CA GLY A 11 0.67 -68.40 25.27
C GLY A 11 0.32 -67.63 23.99
N LEU A 12 -0.83 -67.90 23.37
CA LEU A 12 -1.30 -67.17 22.18
C LEU A 12 -1.71 -65.71 22.50
N LEU A 13 -2.23 -65.43 23.70
CA LEU A 13 -2.52 -64.06 24.16
C LEU A 13 -1.25 -63.28 24.55
N ALA A 14 -0.23 -63.94 25.10
CA ALA A 14 1.05 -63.31 25.42
C ALA A 14 1.90 -63.03 24.17
N ILE A 15 1.84 -63.92 23.16
CA ILE A 15 2.53 -63.72 21.87
C ILE A 15 1.74 -62.73 20.98
N GLY A 16 0.41 -62.78 21.00
CA GLY A 16 -0.44 -61.79 20.33
C GLY A 16 -0.33 -60.39 20.95
N GLY A 17 -0.27 -60.28 22.28
CA GLY A 17 -0.09 -59.01 22.98
C GLY A 17 1.31 -58.40 22.86
N ALA A 18 2.36 -59.20 22.69
CA ALA A 18 3.72 -58.70 22.46
C ALA A 18 3.94 -58.24 21.01
N TYR A 19 3.28 -58.86 20.03
CA TYR A 19 3.41 -58.49 18.61
C TYR A 19 2.44 -57.37 18.21
N TYR A 20 1.16 -57.45 18.58
CA TYR A 20 0.20 -56.35 18.37
C TYR A 20 0.40 -55.18 19.32
N GLY A 21 0.97 -55.41 20.51
CA GLY A 21 1.25 -54.36 21.48
C GLY A 21 2.39 -53.44 21.06
N LYS A 22 3.38 -53.95 20.32
CA LYS A 22 4.48 -53.12 19.79
C LYS A 22 4.02 -52.20 18.67
N GLU A 23 3.28 -52.72 17.68
CA GLU A 23 2.73 -51.92 16.58
C GLU A 23 1.69 -50.91 17.08
N ALA A 24 0.81 -51.31 18.01
CA ALA A 24 -0.17 -50.39 18.60
C ALA A 24 0.49 -49.33 19.50
N TYR A 25 1.53 -49.68 20.25
CA TYR A 25 2.30 -48.73 21.05
C TYR A 25 3.10 -47.76 20.18
N GLU A 26 3.77 -48.25 19.12
CA GLU A 26 4.48 -47.41 18.16
C GLU A 26 3.50 -46.43 17.50
N LYS A 27 2.34 -46.92 17.02
CA LYS A 27 1.29 -46.05 16.46
C LYS A 27 0.76 -45.03 17.46
N TYR A 28 0.49 -45.43 18.71
CA TYR A 28 0.02 -44.51 19.75
C TYR A 28 1.08 -43.48 20.13
N SER A 29 2.35 -43.88 20.23
CA SER A 29 3.46 -42.99 20.55
C SER A 29 3.70 -41.96 19.44
N LYS A 30 3.54 -42.38 18.18
CA LYS A 30 3.68 -41.53 17.01
C LYS A 30 2.52 -40.53 16.90
N GLU A 31 1.30 -40.98 17.12
CA GLU A 31 0.13 -40.09 17.20
C GLU A 31 0.29 -39.08 18.35
N ALA A 32 0.78 -39.51 19.51
CA ALA A 32 1.03 -38.61 20.63
C ALA A 32 2.09 -37.55 20.31
N LEU A 33 3.21 -37.94 19.67
CA LEU A 33 4.25 -37.01 19.21
C LEU A 33 3.73 -36.03 18.14
N TYR A 34 2.88 -36.52 17.23
CA TYR A 34 2.23 -35.69 16.24
C TYR A 34 1.32 -34.65 16.89
N GLN A 35 0.44 -35.06 17.80
CA GLN A 35 -0.43 -34.14 18.55
C GLN A 35 0.36 -33.15 19.41
N GLU A 36 1.53 -33.55 19.93
CA GLU A 36 2.45 -32.66 20.62
C GLU A 36 3.04 -31.62 19.67
N ALA A 37 3.52 -32.03 18.49
CA ALA A 37 4.03 -31.13 17.45
C ALA A 37 2.98 -30.11 17.01
N LEU A 38 1.72 -30.51 16.84
CA LEU A 38 0.61 -29.60 16.48
C LEU A 38 0.40 -28.52 17.54
N LYS A 39 0.50 -28.85 18.83
CA LYS A 39 0.29 -27.91 19.94
C LYS A 39 1.53 -27.13 20.37
N ARG A 40 2.71 -27.55 19.91
CA ARG A 40 3.97 -26.92 20.29
C ARG A 40 4.04 -25.48 19.77
N THR A 41 4.28 -24.56 20.69
CA THR A 41 4.76 -23.22 20.40
C THR A 41 6.28 -23.29 20.32
N VAL A 42 6.85 -22.67 19.30
CA VAL A 42 8.29 -22.64 19.06
C VAL A 42 8.72 -21.17 19.03
N ASP A 43 9.76 -20.86 19.78
CA ASP A 43 10.46 -19.58 19.71
C ASP A 43 11.71 -19.78 18.85
N ALA A 44 11.75 -19.13 17.68
CA ALA A 44 12.84 -19.33 16.73
C ALA A 44 14.19 -18.85 17.29
N ASP A 45 14.20 -17.76 18.04
CA ASP A 45 15.41 -17.15 18.57
C ASP A 45 15.99 -18.01 19.71
N GLU A 46 15.14 -18.67 20.51
CA GLU A 46 15.59 -19.67 21.49
C GLU A 46 16.26 -20.89 20.82
N ILE A 47 15.75 -21.33 19.66
CA ILE A 47 16.34 -22.43 18.90
C ILE A 47 17.70 -22.01 18.32
N GLU A 48 17.76 -20.85 17.66
CA GLU A 48 18.99 -20.30 17.07
C GLU A 48 20.09 -20.03 18.12
N ALA A 49 19.71 -19.60 19.33
CA ALA A 49 20.65 -19.36 20.43
C ALA A 49 21.08 -20.64 21.19
N SER A 50 20.45 -21.78 20.92
CA SER A 50 20.71 -23.03 21.65
C SER A 50 22.08 -23.60 21.32
N LYS A 51 22.84 -23.98 22.36
CA LYS A 51 24.14 -24.66 22.21
C LYS A 51 24.02 -26.08 21.64
N ASP A 52 22.84 -26.66 21.73
CA ASP A 52 22.52 -28.00 21.22
C ASP A 52 21.96 -27.95 19.79
N ALA A 53 21.70 -26.75 19.25
CA ALA A 53 21.30 -26.59 17.86
C ALA A 53 22.48 -26.92 16.94
N VAL A 54 22.14 -27.51 15.79
CA VAL A 54 23.11 -27.94 14.79
C VAL A 54 22.76 -27.27 13.47
N ASP A 55 23.73 -26.64 12.83
CA ASP A 55 23.58 -26.07 11.49
C ASP A 55 23.16 -27.18 10.50
N LEU A 56 22.25 -26.84 9.59
CA LEU A 56 21.86 -27.73 8.53
C LEU A 56 23.02 -27.94 7.55
N SER A 57 23.16 -29.19 7.10
CA SER A 57 24.05 -29.47 5.98
C SER A 57 23.45 -28.98 4.66
N TRP A 58 24.28 -28.81 3.64
CA TRP A 58 23.81 -28.42 2.30
C TRP A 58 22.79 -29.41 1.72
N ASP A 59 22.97 -30.71 1.97
CA ASP A 59 22.01 -31.74 1.54
C ASP A 59 20.66 -31.56 2.25
N GLU A 60 20.65 -31.21 3.54
CA GLU A 60 19.41 -30.92 4.27
C GLU A 60 18.74 -29.64 3.76
N CYS A 61 19.49 -28.58 3.48
CA CYS A 61 18.95 -27.39 2.85
C CYS A 61 18.31 -27.71 1.49
N LYS A 62 18.96 -28.55 0.68
CA LYS A 62 18.40 -28.98 -0.60
C LYS A 62 17.10 -29.78 -0.44
N GLU A 63 17.01 -30.65 0.56
CA GLU A 63 15.75 -31.35 0.88
C GLU A 63 14.62 -30.36 1.24
N PHE A 64 14.94 -29.26 1.94
CA PHE A 64 13.95 -28.22 2.24
C PHE A 64 13.59 -27.36 1.03
N THR A 65 14.53 -27.05 0.15
CA THR A 65 14.24 -26.43 -1.16
C THR A 65 13.22 -27.29 -1.92
N GLU A 66 13.50 -28.58 -2.10
CA GLU A 66 12.60 -29.50 -2.82
C GLU A 66 11.23 -29.64 -2.13
N LEU A 67 11.18 -29.55 -0.80
CA LEU A 67 9.93 -29.55 -0.05
C LEU A 67 9.11 -28.29 -0.33
N LEU A 68 9.71 -27.10 -0.20
CA LEU A 68 9.03 -25.81 -0.34
C LEU A 68 8.68 -25.46 -1.79
N ASP A 69 9.40 -26.03 -2.76
CA ASP A 69 9.06 -25.97 -4.19
C ASP A 69 7.94 -26.95 -4.58
N SER A 70 7.44 -27.77 -3.66
CA SER A 70 6.31 -28.66 -3.95
C SER A 70 4.97 -27.92 -3.89
N ASP A 71 3.99 -28.40 -4.67
CA ASP A 71 2.60 -27.92 -4.62
C ASP A 71 2.04 -27.94 -3.18
N GLU A 72 2.48 -28.87 -2.33
CA GLU A 72 1.98 -29.04 -0.96
C GLU A 72 2.46 -27.95 0.00
N TYR A 73 3.65 -27.36 -0.19
CA TYR A 73 4.23 -26.41 0.77
C TYR A 73 4.54 -25.02 0.20
N ASN A 74 4.57 -24.84 -1.13
CA ASN A 74 4.91 -23.55 -1.73
C ASN A 74 4.03 -22.40 -1.22
N GLY A 75 2.73 -22.67 -1.04
CA GLY A 75 1.79 -21.72 -0.46
C GLY A 75 2.23 -21.15 0.90
N PHE A 76 2.80 -21.97 1.78
CA PHE A 76 3.27 -21.52 3.10
C PHE A 76 4.51 -20.63 3.02
N TYR A 77 5.37 -20.84 2.02
CA TYR A 77 6.51 -19.96 1.77
C TYR A 77 6.04 -18.57 1.31
N ARG A 78 5.03 -18.50 0.45
CA ARG A 78 4.55 -17.21 -0.10
C ARG A 78 3.97 -16.28 0.95
N VAL A 79 3.25 -16.83 1.92
CA VAL A 79 2.55 -16.03 2.93
C VAL A 79 3.49 -15.63 4.09
N THR A 80 3.14 -14.53 4.75
CA THR A 80 3.82 -14.05 5.96
C THR A 80 2.85 -14.17 7.14
N PHE A 81 3.27 -14.86 8.20
CA PHE A 81 2.50 -15.05 9.42
C PHE A 81 3.40 -15.43 10.61
N ASP A 82 3.10 -14.88 11.77
CA ASP A 82 3.77 -15.22 13.03
C ASP A 82 3.21 -16.49 13.68
N LYS A 83 1.93 -16.78 13.44
CA LYS A 83 1.20 -17.88 14.07
C LYS A 83 0.26 -18.54 13.07
N PRO A 84 0.03 -19.85 13.19
CA PRO A 84 -0.88 -20.59 12.32
C PRO A 84 -2.28 -20.03 12.11
N LYS A 85 -2.83 -19.34 13.10
CA LYS A 85 -4.17 -18.74 13.04
C LYS A 85 -4.25 -17.50 12.15
N ASP A 86 -3.10 -16.92 11.81
CA ASP A 86 -2.96 -15.67 11.06
C ASP A 86 -2.61 -15.96 9.58
N ILE A 87 -2.62 -17.24 9.17
CA ILE A 87 -2.34 -17.66 7.80
C ILE A 87 -3.47 -17.22 6.87
N ASP A 88 -3.11 -16.54 5.78
CA ASP A 88 -4.02 -16.32 4.65
C ASP A 88 -4.17 -17.62 3.84
N TRP A 89 -5.29 -18.30 4.06
CA TRP A 89 -5.59 -19.56 3.38
C TRP A 89 -5.98 -19.38 1.92
N ASN A 90 -6.40 -18.19 1.47
CA ASN A 90 -6.65 -17.94 0.05
C ASN A 90 -5.36 -18.02 -0.75
N GLU A 91 -4.28 -17.48 -0.17
CA GLU A 91 -2.94 -17.50 -0.74
C GLU A 91 -2.29 -18.88 -0.63
N VAL A 92 -2.34 -19.54 0.54
CA VAL A 92 -1.74 -20.90 0.67
C VAL A 92 -2.42 -21.88 -0.29
N LEU A 93 -3.74 -21.83 -0.41
CA LEU A 93 -4.51 -22.74 -1.26
C LEU A 93 -4.63 -22.25 -2.70
N ALA A 94 -3.98 -21.14 -3.08
CA ALA A 94 -4.27 -20.46 -4.35
C ALA A 94 -4.18 -21.37 -5.58
N ASP A 95 -3.22 -22.31 -5.59
CA ASP A 95 -3.00 -23.30 -6.66
C ASP A 95 -3.56 -24.71 -6.32
N GLY A 96 -4.31 -24.82 -5.22
CA GLY A 96 -4.91 -26.05 -4.71
C GLY A 96 -4.05 -26.84 -3.71
N ALA A 97 -2.83 -26.38 -3.42
CA ALA A 97 -1.92 -26.92 -2.39
C ALA A 97 -1.64 -28.44 -2.48
N GLY A 98 -1.65 -29.00 -3.70
CA GLY A 98 -1.49 -30.44 -3.94
C GLY A 98 -2.65 -31.32 -3.42
N ILE A 99 -3.76 -30.73 -2.96
CA ILE A 99 -4.91 -31.47 -2.42
C ILE A 99 -5.63 -32.19 -3.58
N PRO A 100 -6.04 -33.47 -3.39
CA PRO A 100 -6.78 -34.21 -4.41
C PRO A 100 -8.03 -33.45 -4.88
N ARG A 101 -8.11 -33.25 -6.20
CA ARG A 101 -9.23 -32.55 -6.86
C ARG A 101 -10.42 -33.50 -7.06
N GLU A 102 -11.60 -32.97 -6.83
CA GLU A 102 -12.87 -33.63 -7.08
C GLU A 102 -13.24 -33.59 -8.56
N LYS A 103 -13.99 -34.60 -9.01
CA LYS A 103 -14.42 -34.66 -10.41
C LYS A 103 -15.57 -33.67 -10.66
N ILE A 104 -15.30 -32.68 -11.51
CA ILE A 104 -16.30 -31.67 -11.90
C ILE A 104 -17.29 -32.23 -12.93
N THR A 105 -18.58 -32.10 -12.63
CA THR A 105 -19.69 -32.44 -13.54
C THR A 105 -20.25 -31.20 -14.24
N LYS A 106 -21.11 -31.39 -15.24
CA LYS A 106 -21.83 -30.26 -15.88
C LYS A 106 -22.69 -29.46 -14.89
N LYS A 107 -23.25 -30.13 -13.87
CA LYS A 107 -24.03 -29.46 -12.83
C LYS A 107 -23.16 -28.58 -11.94
N ASP A 108 -21.92 -29.00 -11.70
CA ASP A 108 -20.95 -28.22 -10.92
C ASP A 108 -20.53 -26.96 -11.64
N LYS A 109 -20.19 -27.08 -12.93
CA LYS A 109 -19.90 -25.90 -13.76
C LYS A 109 -21.06 -24.91 -13.78
N LYS A 110 -22.29 -25.41 -13.94
CA LYS A 110 -23.47 -24.56 -13.89
C LYS A 110 -23.65 -23.91 -12.51
N PHE A 111 -23.46 -24.67 -11.43
CA PHE A 111 -23.54 -24.12 -10.07
C PHE A 111 -22.54 -22.97 -9.86
N TYR A 112 -21.30 -23.16 -10.30
CA TYR A 112 -20.27 -22.13 -10.22
C TYR A 112 -20.63 -20.90 -11.07
N LEU A 113 -21.08 -21.12 -12.32
CA LEU A 113 -21.46 -20.05 -13.25
C LEU A 113 -22.71 -19.26 -12.84
N ASP A 114 -23.56 -19.84 -12.00
CA ASP A 114 -24.74 -19.19 -11.43
C ASP A 114 -24.38 -18.34 -10.18
N ASP A 115 -23.12 -18.31 -9.73
CA ASP A 115 -22.63 -17.44 -8.64
C ASP A 115 -22.24 -16.07 -9.22
N ASP A 116 -22.71 -14.98 -8.60
CA ASP A 116 -22.50 -13.61 -9.10
C ASP A 116 -21.02 -13.24 -9.25
N ARG A 117 -20.11 -13.92 -8.53
CA ARG A 117 -18.66 -13.68 -8.60
C ARG A 117 -18.00 -14.25 -9.86
N SER A 118 -18.66 -15.16 -10.56
CA SER A 118 -18.06 -15.86 -11.71
C SER A 118 -18.27 -15.13 -13.05
N TYR A 119 -18.97 -14.00 -13.06
CA TYR A 119 -19.33 -13.22 -14.26
C TYR A 119 -19.97 -14.04 -15.41
N ASN A 120 -20.56 -15.20 -15.09
CA ASN A 120 -21.13 -16.15 -16.04
C ASN A 120 -20.17 -16.60 -17.18
N SER A 121 -18.86 -16.55 -16.94
CA SER A 121 -17.82 -17.12 -17.82
C SER A 121 -16.87 -18.04 -17.04
N LEU A 122 -16.12 -18.88 -17.77
CA LEU A 122 -14.98 -19.64 -17.26
C LEU A 122 -13.81 -19.27 -18.15
N ASP A 123 -12.87 -18.52 -17.61
CA ASP A 123 -11.68 -18.07 -18.33
C ASP A 123 -10.50 -19.03 -18.09
N TYR A 124 -10.54 -19.78 -16.98
CA TYR A 124 -9.46 -20.69 -16.61
C TYR A 124 -9.94 -22.09 -16.16
N GLU A 125 -9.00 -22.93 -15.69
CA GLU A 125 -9.33 -24.26 -15.18
C GLU A 125 -10.11 -24.13 -13.86
N LEU A 126 -11.39 -24.52 -13.88
CA LEU A 126 -12.16 -24.70 -12.66
C LEU A 126 -11.65 -25.94 -11.92
N ILE A 127 -11.33 -25.81 -10.63
CA ILE A 127 -11.07 -26.92 -9.72
C ILE A 127 -12.17 -27.04 -8.67
N ALA A 128 -12.27 -28.22 -8.07
CA ALA A 128 -13.15 -28.50 -6.95
C ALA A 128 -12.38 -29.29 -5.89
N ILE A 129 -12.48 -28.89 -4.63
CA ILE A 129 -11.85 -29.57 -3.50
C ILE A 129 -12.90 -29.74 -2.39
N SER A 130 -12.93 -30.92 -1.75
CA SER A 130 -13.87 -31.14 -0.64
C SER A 130 -13.48 -30.32 0.61
N GLY A 131 -14.47 -29.80 1.33
CA GLY A 131 -14.25 -29.07 2.57
C GLY A 131 -13.56 -29.92 3.64
N ALA A 132 -13.86 -31.22 3.68
CA ALA A 132 -13.15 -32.18 4.53
C ALA A 132 -11.65 -32.28 4.19
N SER A 133 -11.29 -32.33 2.91
CA SER A 133 -9.88 -32.38 2.48
C SER A 133 -9.13 -31.10 2.80
N ILE A 134 -9.76 -29.93 2.63
CA ILE A 134 -9.14 -28.65 3.01
C ILE A 134 -8.91 -28.61 4.53
N LYS A 135 -9.91 -28.97 5.34
CA LYS A 135 -9.77 -28.99 6.81
C LYS A 135 -8.69 -29.96 7.29
N ASP A 136 -8.61 -31.14 6.66
CA ASP A 136 -7.58 -32.13 6.98
C ASP A 136 -6.18 -31.61 6.65
N TYR A 137 -6.01 -31.00 5.47
CA TYR A 137 -4.75 -30.34 5.08
C TYR A 137 -4.33 -29.27 6.09
N ILE A 138 -5.24 -28.35 6.43
CA ILE A 138 -4.97 -27.25 7.36
C ILE A 138 -4.56 -27.80 8.74
N TYR A 139 -5.33 -28.75 9.26
CA TYR A 139 -5.03 -29.36 10.56
C TYR A 139 -3.68 -30.09 10.51
N LYS A 140 -3.41 -30.82 9.41
CA LYS A 140 -2.18 -31.59 9.25
C LYS A 140 -0.92 -30.72 9.25
N HIS A 141 -0.97 -29.59 8.57
CA HIS A 141 0.20 -28.74 8.39
C HIS A 141 0.36 -27.67 9.47
N THR A 142 -0.65 -27.42 10.31
CA THR A 142 -0.58 -26.31 11.27
C THR A 142 -1.08 -26.62 12.67
N GLY A 143 -1.90 -27.66 12.83
CA GLY A 143 -2.60 -27.95 14.08
C GLY A 143 -3.82 -27.07 14.34
N THR A 144 -4.17 -26.19 13.41
CA THR A 144 -5.30 -25.27 13.54
C THR A 144 -6.56 -25.88 12.94
N SER A 145 -7.71 -25.55 13.53
CA SER A 145 -9.01 -25.80 12.92
C SER A 145 -9.62 -24.45 12.59
N ILE A 146 -10.10 -24.28 11.36
CA ILE A 146 -10.69 -23.03 10.88
C ILE A 146 -12.14 -23.24 10.41
N ASP A 147 -12.91 -22.16 10.37
CA ASP A 147 -14.21 -22.15 9.70
C ASP A 147 -14.05 -21.61 8.28
N LEU A 148 -13.93 -22.53 7.33
CA LEU A 148 -13.68 -22.24 5.91
C LEU A 148 -14.61 -21.20 5.28
N LYS A 149 -15.82 -21.00 5.81
CA LYS A 149 -16.78 -20.04 5.23
C LYS A 149 -16.38 -18.59 5.42
N ASP A 150 -15.70 -18.29 6.52
CA ASP A 150 -15.29 -16.93 6.86
C ASP A 150 -13.88 -16.63 6.30
N ASP A 151 -13.06 -17.67 6.11
CA ASP A 151 -11.64 -17.55 5.75
C ASP A 151 -11.33 -17.80 4.26
N LEU A 152 -12.25 -18.37 3.48
CA LEU A 152 -11.99 -18.76 2.09
C LEU A 152 -12.99 -18.11 1.10
N LEU A 153 -12.47 -17.31 0.17
CA LEU A 153 -13.25 -16.56 -0.83
C LEU A 153 -13.74 -17.41 -2.01
N TRP A 154 -13.63 -18.73 -1.91
CA TRP A 154 -14.01 -19.68 -2.95
C TRP A 154 -15.53 -19.86 -3.03
N VAL A 155 -16.03 -20.33 -4.16
CA VAL A 155 -17.47 -20.61 -4.31
C VAL A 155 -17.77 -21.92 -3.58
N TYR A 156 -18.66 -21.89 -2.56
CA TYR A 156 -18.97 -23.06 -1.75
C TYR A 156 -20.32 -23.70 -2.11
N ASN A 157 -20.31 -25.00 -2.44
CA ASN A 157 -21.50 -25.82 -2.61
C ASN A 157 -21.77 -26.68 -1.38
N LYS A 158 -22.72 -26.23 -0.56
CA LYS A 158 -23.16 -26.92 0.68
C LYS A 158 -23.71 -28.33 0.46
N ASP A 159 -24.28 -28.64 -0.70
CA ASP A 159 -24.95 -29.93 -0.93
C ASP A 159 -23.93 -31.04 -1.19
N LYS A 160 -22.73 -30.67 -1.67
CA LYS A 160 -21.62 -31.58 -1.95
C LYS A 160 -20.44 -31.42 -0.99
N ASP A 161 -20.44 -30.36 -0.20
CA ASP A 161 -19.30 -29.90 0.59
C ASP A 161 -18.05 -29.62 -0.27
N PHE A 162 -18.23 -28.96 -1.41
CA PHE A 162 -17.13 -28.63 -2.35
C PHE A 162 -16.88 -27.12 -2.39
N TYR A 163 -15.60 -26.76 -2.45
CA TYR A 163 -15.14 -25.40 -2.75
C TYR A 163 -14.61 -25.38 -4.18
N TYR A 164 -15.04 -24.39 -4.95
CA TYR A 164 -14.64 -24.19 -6.34
C TYR A 164 -13.86 -22.90 -6.49
N LYS A 165 -12.79 -22.97 -7.29
CA LYS A 165 -11.98 -21.82 -7.69
C LYS A 165 -11.52 -22.03 -9.13
N GLU A 166 -11.51 -20.96 -9.90
CA GLU A 166 -10.75 -20.91 -11.15
C GLU A 166 -9.27 -20.70 -10.84
N LEU A 167 -8.43 -21.63 -11.31
CA LEU A 167 -6.98 -21.49 -11.26
C LEU A 167 -6.55 -20.57 -12.39
N ASP A 168 -6.38 -19.30 -12.06
CA ASP A 168 -5.85 -18.27 -12.93
C ASP A 168 -4.34 -18.47 -13.19
N TYR A 169 -3.56 -17.39 -13.21
CA TYR A 169 -2.11 -17.51 -13.29
C TYR A 169 -1.57 -18.28 -12.09
N LEU A 170 -0.71 -19.28 -12.33
CA LEU A 170 -0.04 -20.02 -11.27
C LEU A 170 0.68 -19.04 -10.36
N GLN A 171 0.31 -19.04 -9.07
CA GLN A 171 0.91 -18.15 -8.07
C GLN A 171 2.25 -18.70 -7.54
N TYR A 172 2.75 -19.78 -8.14
CA TYR A 172 3.96 -20.49 -7.75
C TYR A 172 5.17 -19.54 -7.64
N LYS A 173 5.88 -19.60 -6.51
CA LYS A 173 7.12 -18.84 -6.30
C LYS A 173 8.30 -19.78 -5.99
N PRO A 174 9.26 -19.97 -6.91
CA PRO A 174 10.43 -20.80 -6.64
C PRO A 174 11.28 -20.21 -5.52
N CYS A 175 11.88 -21.08 -4.70
CA CYS A 175 12.65 -20.67 -3.54
C CYS A 175 13.84 -21.59 -3.27
N THR A 176 14.81 -21.08 -2.51
CA THR A 176 15.98 -21.84 -2.09
C THR A 176 16.18 -21.71 -0.58
N CYS A 177 16.21 -22.82 0.15
CA CYS A 177 16.68 -22.85 1.54
C CYS A 177 18.20 -22.60 1.54
N VAL A 178 18.63 -21.43 2.01
CA VAL A 178 20.04 -21.01 1.95
C VAL A 178 20.79 -21.39 3.23
N SER A 179 20.10 -21.43 4.36
CA SER A 179 20.69 -21.78 5.65
C SER A 179 19.61 -22.27 6.62
N GLY A 180 20.03 -22.79 7.77
CA GLY A 180 19.12 -23.09 8.86
C GLY A 180 19.80 -23.84 10.00
N VAL A 181 19.07 -23.97 11.10
CA VAL A 181 19.48 -24.73 12.27
C VAL A 181 18.40 -25.73 12.65
N LYS A 182 18.81 -26.86 13.22
CA LYS A 182 17.89 -27.85 13.81
C LYS A 182 18.18 -28.07 15.28
N LEU A 183 17.11 -28.17 16.05
CA LEU A 183 17.12 -28.68 17.42
C LEU A 183 16.08 -29.80 17.54
N LYS A 184 16.57 -31.04 17.65
CA LYS A 184 15.75 -32.26 17.64
C LYS A 184 14.92 -32.37 16.34
N ASP A 185 13.61 -32.22 16.44
CA ASP A 185 12.61 -32.30 15.37
C ASP A 185 12.17 -30.93 14.86
N THR A 186 12.76 -29.85 15.38
CA THR A 186 12.39 -28.47 15.05
C THR A 186 13.49 -27.82 14.21
N TYR A 187 13.08 -27.14 13.14
CA TYR A 187 13.94 -26.52 12.14
C TYR A 187 13.60 -25.04 12.04
N VAL A 188 14.63 -24.19 12.03
CA VAL A 188 14.53 -22.77 11.70
C VAL A 188 15.32 -22.57 10.42
N LEU A 189 14.63 -22.17 9.36
CA LEU A 189 15.17 -22.07 8.01
C LEU A 189 15.26 -20.61 7.59
N GLU A 190 16.32 -20.27 6.87
CA GLU A 190 16.38 -19.07 6.04
C GLU A 190 16.15 -19.50 4.58
N VAL A 191 15.09 -18.95 3.98
CA VAL A 191 14.65 -19.30 2.62
C VAL A 191 14.68 -18.04 1.77
N ALA A 192 15.47 -18.06 0.69
CA ALA A 192 15.55 -16.97 -0.27
C ALA A 192 14.60 -17.20 -1.44
N SER A 193 14.07 -16.12 -2.02
CA SER A 193 13.43 -16.22 -3.32
C SER A 193 14.46 -16.47 -4.40
N ASP A 194 14.12 -17.32 -5.38
CA ASP A 194 14.93 -17.49 -6.58
C ASP A 194 14.83 -16.25 -7.48
N LYS A 195 13.74 -15.47 -7.34
CA LYS A 195 13.63 -14.14 -7.93
C LYS A 195 14.20 -13.14 -6.93
N ARG A 196 15.28 -12.51 -7.34
CA ARG A 196 15.93 -11.48 -6.56
C ARG A 196 15.17 -10.16 -6.75
N ASP A 197 14.27 -9.84 -5.83
CA ASP A 197 13.40 -8.65 -5.88
C ASP A 197 13.23 -8.09 -4.46
N ILE A 198 13.21 -6.75 -4.31
CA ILE A 198 13.02 -6.11 -3.00
C ILE A 198 11.66 -6.42 -2.40
N THR A 199 10.68 -6.75 -3.23
CA THR A 199 9.36 -7.20 -2.79
C THR A 199 9.34 -8.65 -2.29
N GLU A 200 10.46 -9.37 -2.42
CA GLU A 200 10.61 -10.78 -2.06
C GLU A 200 11.83 -11.00 -1.15
N PRO A 201 11.81 -10.46 0.09
CA PRO A 201 12.91 -10.67 1.02
C PRO A 201 13.04 -12.16 1.38
N ASN A 202 14.22 -12.55 1.88
CA ASN A 202 14.37 -13.86 2.51
C ASN A 202 13.31 -14.05 3.60
N LYS A 203 12.93 -15.28 3.87
CA LYS A 203 11.98 -15.63 4.93
C LYS A 203 12.63 -16.50 5.98
N LYS A 204 12.30 -16.22 7.25
CA LYS A 204 12.53 -17.14 8.37
C LYS A 204 11.32 -18.04 8.46
N MET A 205 11.52 -19.35 8.30
CA MET A 205 10.45 -20.34 8.44
C MET A 205 10.75 -21.30 9.59
N VAL A 206 9.73 -21.63 10.38
CA VAL A 206 9.85 -22.61 11.47
C VAL A 206 9.00 -23.84 11.14
N LEU A 207 9.66 -24.99 11.06
CA LEU A 207 9.04 -26.28 10.76
C LEU A 207 9.27 -27.27 11.89
N VAL A 208 8.25 -28.07 12.23
CA VAL A 208 8.37 -29.21 13.14
C VAL A 208 8.14 -30.50 12.36
N LYS A 209 9.15 -31.36 12.32
CA LYS A 209 9.10 -32.65 11.64
C LYS A 209 8.21 -33.62 12.41
N THR A 210 7.36 -34.31 11.66
CA THR A 210 6.45 -35.35 12.15
C THR A 210 6.56 -36.58 11.26
N GLU A 211 5.83 -37.65 11.59
CA GLU A 211 5.75 -38.81 10.70
C GLU A 211 4.94 -38.55 9.43
N ASN A 212 4.12 -37.49 9.41
CA ASN A 212 3.22 -37.13 8.31
C ASN A 212 3.74 -35.94 7.48
N GLY A 213 5.02 -35.60 7.61
CA GLY A 213 5.64 -34.43 6.97
C GLY A 213 5.99 -33.36 7.99
N TYR A 214 5.81 -32.08 7.63
CA TYR A 214 6.17 -30.95 8.46
C TYR A 214 4.95 -30.11 8.85
N VAL A 215 4.94 -29.70 10.11
CA VAL A 215 4.01 -28.69 10.63
C VAL A 215 4.70 -27.33 10.53
N VAL A 216 4.08 -26.39 9.83
CA VAL A 216 4.56 -25.02 9.67
C VAL A 216 4.06 -24.19 10.85
N LYS A 217 5.00 -23.52 11.54
CA LYS A 217 4.71 -22.72 12.74
C LYS A 217 4.78 -21.23 12.49
N LEU A 218 5.63 -20.81 11.57
CA LEU A 218 5.95 -19.41 11.33
C LEU A 218 6.55 -19.29 9.92
N SER A 219 6.24 -18.19 9.25
CA SER A 219 6.87 -17.75 8.00
C SER A 219 6.93 -16.22 8.03
N VAL A 220 8.08 -15.62 8.28
CA VAL A 220 8.20 -14.15 8.41
C VAL A 220 9.27 -13.60 7.50
N ASN A 221 9.07 -12.38 7.00
CA ASN A 221 10.02 -11.71 6.13
C ASN A 221 11.27 -11.27 6.94
N MET A 222 12.45 -11.50 6.38
CA MET A 222 13.76 -11.13 6.90
C MET A 222 14.33 -9.96 6.10
N TRP A 223 13.75 -8.79 6.30
CA TRP A 223 14.12 -7.57 5.58
C TRP A 223 15.60 -7.18 5.77
N GLU A 224 16.21 -7.46 6.92
CA GLU A 224 17.60 -7.04 7.19
C GLU A 224 18.68 -7.97 6.59
N VAL A 225 18.32 -8.96 5.77
CA VAL A 225 19.32 -9.76 5.06
C VAL A 225 19.94 -8.93 3.94
N GLY A 226 21.26 -8.78 3.96
CA GLY A 226 22.00 -8.00 2.95
C GLY A 226 21.86 -6.47 3.10
N ASN A 227 21.31 -5.99 4.22
CA ASN A 227 21.15 -4.56 4.45
C ASN A 227 22.45 -3.86 4.89
N ASP A 228 22.47 -2.52 4.77
CA ASP A 228 23.39 -1.69 5.53
C ASP A 228 22.85 -1.40 6.94
N LYS A 229 23.35 -2.15 7.92
CA LYS A 229 22.93 -2.04 9.32
C LYS A 229 23.13 -0.67 9.94
N LYS A 230 24.03 0.17 9.40
CA LYS A 230 24.26 1.53 9.93
C LYS A 230 23.22 2.52 9.43
N LEU A 231 22.55 2.19 8.33
CA LEU A 231 21.56 3.03 7.67
C LEU A 231 20.16 2.40 7.70
N THR A 232 19.96 1.38 8.53
CA THR A 232 18.68 0.73 8.81
C THR A 232 18.22 1.07 10.23
N PHE A 233 17.08 1.74 10.37
CA PHE A 233 16.58 2.25 11.65
C PHE A 233 15.07 2.52 11.60
N ASP A 234 14.45 2.65 12.78
CA ASP A 234 13.04 3.01 12.90
C ASP A 234 12.85 4.49 12.55
N VAL A 235 11.80 4.80 11.79
CA VAL A 235 11.52 6.15 11.28
C VAL A 235 10.15 6.62 11.72
N ASP A 236 10.02 7.92 11.98
CA ASP A 236 8.76 8.54 12.39
C ASP A 236 8.00 9.04 11.17
N ILE A 237 7.36 8.12 10.42
CA ILE A 237 6.47 8.44 9.30
C ILE A 237 5.14 7.69 9.52
N PRO A 238 4.34 8.10 10.53
CA PRO A 238 3.16 7.36 10.97
C PRO A 238 2.07 7.24 9.90
N GLN A 239 2.11 8.08 8.87
CA GLN A 239 1.24 8.03 7.70
C GLN A 239 1.48 6.77 6.85
N LEU A 240 2.71 6.26 6.84
CA LEU A 240 3.08 4.99 6.18
C LEU A 240 2.81 3.81 7.10
N SER A 241 3.40 3.83 8.30
CA SER A 241 3.07 2.89 9.37
C SER A 241 3.44 3.45 10.75
N ALA A 242 2.68 3.08 11.78
CA ALA A 242 2.95 3.48 13.16
C ALA A 242 4.28 2.93 13.71
N ASP A 243 4.77 1.83 13.13
CA ASP A 243 6.02 1.13 13.46
C ASP A 243 7.01 1.13 12.29
N ALA A 244 6.92 2.15 11.42
CA ALA A 244 7.71 2.21 10.19
C ALA A 244 9.22 2.04 10.45
N ARG A 245 9.82 1.10 9.74
CA ARG A 245 11.27 0.84 9.76
C ARG A 245 11.85 0.98 8.37
N LEU A 246 12.91 1.76 8.26
CA LEU A 246 13.64 1.98 7.03
C LEU A 246 14.77 0.95 6.92
N VAL A 247 14.83 0.22 5.81
CA VAL A 247 15.88 -0.78 5.51
C VAL A 247 16.59 -0.44 4.20
N THR A 248 17.92 -0.35 4.24
CA THR A 248 18.75 0.08 3.10
C THR A 248 19.51 -1.05 2.46
N TYR A 249 19.59 -1.06 1.12
CA TYR A 249 20.39 -1.99 0.34
C TYR A 249 21.31 -1.23 -0.62
N GLN A 250 22.61 -1.55 -0.60
CA GLN A 250 23.61 -0.96 -1.48
C GLN A 250 23.61 -1.67 -2.85
N SER A 251 24.00 -1.00 -3.93
CA SER A 251 23.96 -1.57 -5.29
C SER A 251 24.71 -2.88 -5.47
N ASP A 252 25.90 -2.97 -4.87
CA ASP A 252 26.84 -4.07 -5.09
C ASP A 252 26.57 -5.23 -4.13
N ASP A 253 25.80 -4.95 -3.06
CA ASP A 253 25.31 -5.92 -2.08
C ASP A 253 23.86 -6.33 -2.37
N ALA A 254 23.19 -5.65 -3.32
CA ALA A 254 21.77 -5.82 -3.62
C ALA A 254 21.51 -7.21 -4.21
N HIS A 255 20.79 -8.00 -3.44
CA HIS A 255 20.23 -9.29 -3.81
C HIS A 255 19.07 -9.14 -4.82
N PHE A 256 19.17 -8.25 -5.81
CA PHE A 256 18.06 -7.89 -6.71
C PHE A 256 18.45 -7.93 -8.19
N ASP A 257 17.54 -8.41 -9.06
CA ASP A 257 17.73 -8.62 -10.50
C ASP A 257 17.26 -7.42 -11.35
N ASP A 258 16.51 -6.47 -10.76
CA ASP A 258 15.77 -5.39 -11.43
C ASP A 258 16.49 -4.03 -11.43
N GLY A 259 17.77 -3.97 -11.06
CA GLY A 259 18.58 -2.75 -11.21
C GLY A 259 19.81 -2.73 -10.31
N ASN A 260 20.76 -1.87 -10.65
CA ASN A 260 21.97 -1.67 -9.84
C ASN A 260 21.81 -0.49 -8.88
N SER A 261 20.66 0.19 -8.77
CA SER A 261 20.53 1.34 -7.86
C SER A 261 20.46 0.86 -6.42
N ALA A 262 21.02 1.63 -5.49
CA ALA A 262 20.74 1.43 -4.08
C ALA A 262 19.24 1.61 -3.83
N ARG A 263 18.73 0.98 -2.77
CA ARG A 263 17.30 0.96 -2.45
C ARG A 263 17.02 1.19 -0.99
N ILE A 264 15.83 1.69 -0.74
CA ILE A 264 15.24 1.82 0.59
C ILE A 264 13.88 1.13 0.58
N ALA A 265 13.66 0.21 1.52
CA ALA A 265 12.35 -0.35 1.83
C ALA A 265 11.83 0.27 3.13
N ILE A 266 10.54 0.60 3.16
CA ILE A 266 9.81 1.01 4.36
C ILE A 266 8.93 -0.17 4.78
N ILE A 267 9.15 -0.67 5.99
CA ILE A 267 8.52 -1.86 6.53
C ILE A 267 7.59 -1.47 7.68
N GLY A 268 6.40 -2.06 7.73
CA GLY A 268 5.44 -1.92 8.84
C GLY A 268 4.76 -3.26 9.07
N ASP A 269 4.62 -3.69 10.34
CA ASP A 269 4.05 -5.00 10.70
C ASP A 269 4.64 -6.19 9.90
N ASN A 270 5.97 -6.20 9.72
CA ASN A 270 6.73 -7.16 8.91
C ASN A 270 6.36 -7.24 7.40
N GLN A 271 5.52 -6.33 6.91
CA GLN A 271 5.17 -6.18 5.49
C GLN A 271 5.88 -5.00 4.86
N LEU A 272 6.03 -5.06 3.53
CA LEU A 272 6.45 -3.92 2.75
C LEU A 272 5.31 -2.89 2.70
N VAL A 273 5.59 -1.67 3.14
CA VAL A 273 4.65 -0.55 3.05
C VAL A 273 4.94 0.25 1.78
N ASP A 274 6.21 0.56 1.55
CA ASP A 274 6.67 1.22 0.33
C ASP A 274 8.14 0.91 0.07
N PHE A 275 8.63 1.20 -1.13
CA PHE A 275 10.05 1.17 -1.43
C PHE A 275 10.40 2.19 -2.50
N VAL A 276 11.64 2.68 -2.44
CA VAL A 276 12.16 3.61 -3.43
C VAL A 276 13.51 3.13 -3.96
N ASN A 277 13.69 3.30 -5.27
CA ASN A 277 14.99 3.24 -5.90
C ASN A 277 15.68 4.58 -5.72
N LEU A 278 16.98 4.57 -5.43
CA LEU A 278 17.77 5.79 -5.35
C LEU A 278 18.19 6.22 -6.75
N TYR A 279 17.18 6.53 -7.54
CA TYR A 279 17.23 6.91 -8.93
C TYR A 279 16.33 8.14 -9.16
N ALA A 280 16.84 9.13 -9.89
CA ALA A 280 16.07 10.26 -10.38
C ALA A 280 16.48 10.55 -11.84
N SER A 281 15.53 10.98 -12.66
CA SER A 281 15.76 11.32 -14.07
C SER A 281 15.10 12.64 -14.41
N GLU A 282 15.84 13.54 -15.05
CA GLU A 282 15.37 14.82 -15.56
C GLU A 282 15.97 15.01 -16.96
N ASP A 283 15.12 15.23 -17.97
CA ASP A 283 15.51 15.25 -19.39
C ASP A 283 16.40 14.05 -19.81
N ASP A 284 17.66 14.31 -20.17
CA ASP A 284 18.67 13.32 -20.56
C ASP A 284 19.64 12.98 -19.41
N ASP A 285 19.49 13.63 -18.25
CA ASP A 285 20.37 13.46 -17.08
C ASP A 285 19.77 12.47 -16.07
N ILE A 286 20.66 11.73 -15.40
CA ILE A 286 20.30 10.68 -14.45
C ILE A 286 21.13 10.82 -13.17
N ILE A 287 20.48 10.77 -12.02
CA ILE A 287 21.10 10.47 -10.74
C ILE A 287 20.81 9.00 -10.43
N ASP A 288 21.85 8.23 -10.19
CA ASP A 288 21.75 6.81 -9.86
C ASP A 288 22.74 6.49 -8.73
N ILE A 289 22.28 6.59 -7.50
CA ILE A 289 23.10 6.36 -6.31
C ILE A 289 23.31 4.86 -6.16
N ARG A 290 24.58 4.45 -6.12
CA ARG A 290 25.05 3.08 -5.93
C ARG A 290 25.34 2.77 -4.46
N LYS A 291 25.87 3.76 -3.75
CA LYS A 291 26.27 3.61 -2.35
C LYS A 291 25.71 4.73 -1.48
N ILE A 292 24.71 4.42 -0.68
CA ILE A 292 24.13 5.32 0.32
C ILE A 292 25.15 5.56 1.43
N THR A 293 25.28 6.82 1.84
CA THR A 293 26.19 7.25 2.92
C THR A 293 25.44 7.87 4.09
N HIS A 294 24.34 8.58 3.81
CA HIS A 294 23.54 9.26 4.80
C HIS A 294 22.07 9.22 4.40
N ILE A 295 21.21 9.15 5.41
CA ILE A 295 19.77 9.27 5.30
C ILE A 295 19.30 10.14 6.45
N GLU A 296 18.37 11.05 6.18
CA GLU A 296 17.70 11.84 7.21
C GLU A 296 16.20 11.87 6.90
N VAL A 297 15.40 11.80 7.95
CA VAL A 297 13.93 11.92 7.88
C VAL A 297 13.52 13.23 8.53
N CYS A 298 12.84 14.10 7.79
CA CYS A 298 12.29 15.34 8.31
C CYS A 298 11.24 15.93 7.36
N ASP A 299 10.26 16.63 7.90
CA ASP A 299 9.33 17.47 7.16
C ASP A 299 10.08 18.57 6.36
N LEU A 300 10.14 18.41 5.04
CA LEU A 300 10.85 19.28 4.10
C LEU A 300 9.94 20.35 3.50
N ASN A 301 8.65 20.09 3.33
CA ASN A 301 7.69 21.01 2.68
C ASN A 301 6.80 21.78 3.68
N CYS A 302 6.94 21.52 4.98
CA CYS A 302 6.17 22.10 6.08
C CYS A 302 4.68 21.66 6.09
N ASP A 303 4.35 20.47 5.59
CA ASP A 303 2.98 19.92 5.59
C ASP A 303 2.64 19.09 6.83
N GLY A 304 3.62 18.86 7.72
CA GLY A 304 3.47 18.05 8.93
C GLY A 304 3.68 16.55 8.73
N VAL A 305 4.08 16.14 7.54
CA VAL A 305 4.50 14.79 7.17
C VAL A 305 6.02 14.79 7.03
N ASN A 306 6.68 13.75 7.54
CA ASN A 306 8.13 13.66 7.39
C ASN A 306 8.49 13.09 6.00
N ASP A 307 9.47 13.74 5.38
CA ASP A 307 10.05 13.37 4.08
C ASP A 307 11.41 12.69 4.27
N LEU A 308 12.04 12.30 3.17
CA LEU A 308 13.31 11.56 3.18
C LEU A 308 14.38 12.27 2.34
N ILE A 309 15.54 12.50 2.94
CA ILE A 309 16.76 12.92 2.25
C ILE A 309 17.70 11.73 2.20
N ALA A 310 18.16 11.35 1.02
CA ALA A 310 19.23 10.38 0.85
C ALA A 310 20.45 11.02 0.17
N ILE A 311 21.65 10.70 0.65
CA ILE A 311 22.92 11.12 0.05
C ILE A 311 23.80 9.90 -0.17
N GLY A 312 24.37 9.78 -1.37
CA GLY A 312 25.26 8.68 -1.70
C GLY A 312 26.08 8.90 -2.96
N TYR A 313 26.97 7.96 -3.24
CA TYR A 313 27.83 7.99 -4.41
C TYR A 313 27.15 7.32 -5.59
N ASP A 314 27.20 7.96 -6.75
CA ASP A 314 26.81 7.38 -8.03
C ASP A 314 27.88 6.42 -8.59
N ASN A 315 27.66 5.91 -9.79
CA ASN A 315 28.60 5.03 -10.51
C ASN A 315 29.94 5.69 -10.90
N HIS A 316 30.03 7.02 -10.86
CA HIS A 316 31.25 7.79 -11.11
C HIS A 316 31.93 8.23 -9.80
N SER A 317 31.47 7.74 -8.65
CA SER A 317 31.94 8.14 -7.32
C SER A 317 31.73 9.63 -7.01
N ILE A 318 30.71 10.23 -7.62
CA ILE A 318 30.27 11.60 -7.35
C ILE A 318 29.16 11.54 -6.31
N LEU A 319 29.25 12.39 -5.29
CA LEU A 319 28.22 12.47 -4.26
C LEU A 319 26.98 13.16 -4.83
N LYS A 320 25.82 12.53 -4.67
CA LYS A 320 24.51 12.99 -5.14
C LYS A 320 23.49 12.91 -4.01
N THR A 321 22.43 13.70 -4.11
CA THR A 321 21.29 13.62 -3.20
C THR A 321 20.02 13.30 -3.98
N ILE A 322 19.14 12.54 -3.34
CA ILE A 322 17.78 12.33 -3.80
C ILE A 322 16.84 12.68 -2.66
N ILE A 323 15.84 13.50 -2.98
CA ILE A 323 14.78 13.92 -2.09
C ILE A 323 13.53 13.11 -2.42
N PHE A 324 12.89 12.56 -1.39
CA PHE A 324 11.59 11.94 -1.52
C PHE A 324 10.58 12.66 -0.62
N THR A 325 9.46 13.04 -1.20
CA THR A 325 8.29 13.61 -0.50
C THR A 325 7.33 12.50 -0.12
N THR A 326 6.75 12.58 1.08
CA THR A 326 5.73 11.62 1.52
C THR A 326 4.34 12.17 1.18
N GLU A 327 3.74 11.66 0.13
CA GLU A 327 2.49 12.18 -0.41
C GLU A 327 1.38 11.13 -0.37
N LYS A 328 0.14 11.62 -0.52
CA LYS A 328 -1.05 10.78 -0.53
C LYS A 328 -1.28 10.21 -1.94
N LYS A 329 -1.51 8.89 -2.02
CA LYS A 329 -1.85 8.13 -3.23
C LYS A 329 -3.35 8.24 -3.55
N TYR A 330 -3.73 7.87 -4.77
CA TYR A 330 -5.12 7.84 -5.26
C TYR A 330 -6.06 6.96 -4.42
N ASP A 331 -5.54 5.95 -3.72
CA ASP A 331 -6.30 5.03 -2.86
C ASP A 331 -6.40 5.51 -1.40
N ASP A 332 -6.12 6.78 -1.16
CA ASP A 332 -6.04 7.43 0.15
C ASP A 332 -4.91 6.95 1.09
N THR A 333 -4.02 6.06 0.64
CA THR A 333 -2.80 5.69 1.38
C THR A 333 -1.68 6.70 1.16
N TYR A 334 -0.55 6.58 1.87
CA TYR A 334 0.62 7.41 1.65
C TYR A 334 1.75 6.62 0.97
N GLY A 335 2.67 7.34 0.31
CA GLY A 335 3.92 6.77 -0.17
C GLY A 335 5.00 7.80 -0.42
N LEU A 336 6.19 7.30 -0.75
CA LEU A 336 7.35 8.12 -1.06
C LEU A 336 7.44 8.38 -2.56
N PHE A 337 7.59 9.64 -2.95
CA PHE A 337 7.71 10.07 -4.33
C PHE A 337 9.02 10.83 -4.53
N THR A 338 9.74 10.52 -5.60
CA THR A 338 11.01 11.18 -5.90
C THR A 338 10.76 12.60 -6.43
N SER A 339 11.28 13.61 -5.73
CA SER A 339 11.33 14.98 -6.26
C SER A 339 12.57 15.14 -7.13
N SER A 340 12.44 14.82 -8.42
CA SER A 340 13.58 14.71 -9.35
C SER A 340 14.28 16.04 -9.57
N ASP A 341 13.55 17.09 -9.95
CA ASP A 341 14.11 18.40 -10.29
C ASP A 341 14.85 19.02 -9.08
N LEU A 342 14.27 18.89 -7.88
CA LEU A 342 14.92 19.29 -6.64
C LEU A 342 16.21 18.49 -6.37
N SER A 343 16.17 17.17 -6.59
CA SER A 343 17.33 16.30 -6.42
C SER A 343 18.49 16.69 -7.34
N PHE A 344 18.21 17.03 -8.59
CA PHE A 344 19.19 17.53 -9.55
C PHE A 344 19.72 18.92 -9.18
N SER A 345 18.83 19.87 -8.90
CA SER A 345 19.22 21.23 -8.47
C SER A 345 20.15 21.17 -7.27
N LEU A 346 19.78 20.46 -6.20
CA LEU A 346 20.61 20.36 -4.99
C LEU A 346 21.93 19.63 -5.23
N SER A 347 21.91 18.53 -5.99
CA SER A 347 23.13 17.79 -6.34
C SER A 347 24.12 18.66 -7.13
N ASN A 348 23.62 19.56 -7.98
CA ASN A 348 24.44 20.42 -8.82
C ASN A 348 24.90 21.70 -8.09
N GLU A 349 24.02 22.33 -7.33
CA GLU A 349 24.30 23.59 -6.63
C GLU A 349 25.23 23.40 -5.43
N LEU A 350 25.04 22.32 -4.66
CA LEU A 350 25.86 22.06 -3.48
C LEU A 350 27.18 21.35 -3.82
N ALA A 351 27.19 20.56 -4.90
CA ALA A 351 28.36 19.86 -5.44
C ALA A 351 29.30 19.30 -4.34
N ASP A 352 30.50 19.88 -4.17
CA ASP A 352 31.52 19.42 -3.23
C ASP A 352 31.16 19.60 -1.75
N ASN A 353 30.14 20.41 -1.42
CA ASN A 353 29.68 20.70 -0.06
C ASN A 353 28.41 19.90 0.31
N LEU A 354 28.06 18.87 -0.44
CA LEU A 354 26.83 18.11 -0.24
C LEU A 354 26.88 17.29 1.08
N THR A 355 26.03 17.66 2.04
CA THR A 355 25.83 17.02 3.34
C THR A 355 24.35 17.15 3.73
N ILE A 356 23.88 16.38 4.71
CA ILE A 356 22.49 16.51 5.20
C ILE A 356 22.20 17.95 5.66
N ASP A 357 23.14 18.57 6.40
CA ASP A 357 22.97 19.92 6.92
C ASP A 357 22.90 20.97 5.80
N THR A 358 23.74 20.85 4.77
CA THR A 358 23.73 21.79 3.64
C THR A 358 22.49 21.63 2.75
N VAL A 359 21.98 20.40 2.60
CA VAL A 359 20.68 20.14 1.94
C VAL A 359 19.54 20.76 2.74
N LYS A 360 19.49 20.52 4.05
CA LYS A 360 18.47 21.12 4.94
C LYS A 360 18.55 22.64 4.95
N GLU A 361 19.75 23.21 4.98
CA GLU A 361 19.94 24.66 4.91
C GLU A 361 19.45 25.24 3.56
N ALA A 362 19.68 24.54 2.45
CA ALA A 362 19.19 24.96 1.13
C ALA A 362 17.66 24.98 1.05
N ILE A 363 16.98 24.00 1.65
CA ILE A 363 15.51 23.89 1.64
C ILE A 363 14.90 24.74 2.77
N ILE A 364 15.17 24.37 4.03
CA ILE A 364 14.53 24.86 5.25
C ILE A 364 15.16 26.18 5.74
N GLY A 365 16.45 26.41 5.47
CA GLY A 365 17.23 27.53 5.99
C GLY A 365 17.99 27.21 7.29
N THR A 366 18.72 28.20 7.82
CA THR A 366 19.68 28.04 8.94
C THR A 366 19.06 27.91 10.33
N GLU A 367 17.77 28.22 10.51
CA GLU A 367 17.08 28.15 11.80
C GLU A 367 15.72 27.46 11.63
N ARG A 368 15.60 26.20 12.07
CA ARG A 368 14.28 25.58 12.25
C ARG A 368 13.60 26.27 13.44
N LYS A 369 12.79 27.29 13.17
CA LYS A 369 11.98 27.94 14.22
C LYS A 369 10.84 27.00 14.57
N ALA A 370 10.62 26.78 15.87
CA ALA A 370 9.55 25.90 16.35
C ALA A 370 8.13 26.34 15.92
N ASN A 371 7.98 27.60 15.46
CA ASN A 371 6.75 28.15 14.91
C ASN A 371 7.10 28.89 13.62
N HIS A 372 6.90 28.25 12.46
CA HIS A 372 6.94 28.97 11.18
C HIS A 372 5.83 30.04 11.18
N ASN A 373 6.06 31.15 10.48
CA ASN A 373 4.94 31.96 9.97
C ASN A 373 4.57 31.47 8.57
N TRP A 374 3.41 31.89 8.06
CA TRP A 374 2.94 31.46 6.74
C TRP A 374 3.95 31.81 5.62
N GLN A 375 4.68 32.92 5.74
CA GLN A 375 5.69 33.32 4.76
C GLN A 375 6.86 32.34 4.71
N GLU A 376 7.37 31.93 5.87
CA GLU A 376 8.46 30.96 5.98
C GLU A 376 7.99 29.58 5.52
N ALA A 377 6.81 29.15 5.95
CA ALA A 377 6.21 27.87 5.56
C ALA A 377 5.96 27.78 4.05
N TYR A 378 5.31 28.77 3.44
CA TYR A 378 5.06 28.76 1.99
C TYR A 378 6.34 28.85 1.17
N LYS A 379 7.37 29.58 1.62
CA LYS A 379 8.66 29.57 0.91
C LYS A 379 9.33 28.20 0.96
N GLN A 380 9.23 27.50 2.09
CA GLN A 380 9.75 26.14 2.22
C GLN A 380 8.96 25.17 1.33
N PHE A 381 7.63 25.21 1.41
CA PHE A 381 6.74 24.42 0.56
C PHE A 381 7.04 24.62 -0.93
N LEU A 382 7.13 25.87 -1.40
CA LEU A 382 7.41 26.22 -2.80
C LEU A 382 8.79 25.77 -3.29
N LYS A 383 9.78 25.61 -2.40
CA LYS A 383 11.09 25.06 -2.80
C LYS A 383 11.04 23.57 -3.08
N VAL A 384 10.13 22.86 -2.41
CA VAL A 384 9.99 21.41 -2.55
C VAL A 384 8.99 21.10 -3.66
N GLU A 385 7.78 21.64 -3.55
CA GLU A 385 6.67 21.37 -4.47
C GLU A 385 6.78 22.12 -5.79
N GLY A 386 7.45 23.28 -5.77
CA GLY A 386 7.61 24.14 -6.93
C GLY A 386 8.87 23.90 -7.73
N SER A 387 9.61 22.81 -7.45
CA SER A 387 10.72 22.38 -8.28
C SER A 387 10.26 21.86 -9.64
N ASP A 388 9.03 21.34 -9.71
CA ASP A 388 8.53 20.61 -10.86
C ASP A 388 8.05 21.55 -11.99
N TYR A 389 8.40 21.23 -13.23
CA TYR A 389 8.11 22.08 -14.39
C TYR A 389 6.61 22.20 -14.71
N GLY A 390 6.18 23.43 -15.00
CA GLY A 390 4.89 23.73 -15.66
C GLY A 390 3.81 24.27 -14.74
N GLU A 391 4.08 24.37 -13.45
CA GLU A 391 3.13 24.89 -12.47
C GLU A 391 3.33 26.39 -12.22
N THR A 392 2.23 27.05 -11.86
CA THR A 392 2.23 28.47 -11.50
C THR A 392 1.53 28.67 -10.17
N TYR A 393 1.90 29.75 -9.48
CA TYR A 393 1.54 29.97 -8.10
C TYR A 393 0.97 31.37 -7.87
N ALA A 394 0.10 31.51 -6.88
CA ALA A 394 -0.43 32.79 -6.46
C ALA A 394 -0.77 32.79 -4.96
N LEU A 395 -0.96 33.98 -4.40
CA LEU A 395 -1.53 34.18 -3.06
C LEU A 395 -2.90 34.82 -3.22
N ALA A 396 -3.91 34.25 -2.58
CA ALA A 396 -5.28 34.73 -2.58
C ALA A 396 -5.76 34.91 -1.14
N TYR A 397 -6.32 36.06 -0.79
CA TYR A 397 -6.97 36.24 0.52
C TYR A 397 -8.42 35.81 0.38
N ILE A 398 -8.70 34.52 0.47
CA ILE A 398 -10.03 33.98 0.18
C ILE A 398 -10.93 34.19 1.39
N ASP A 399 -10.47 33.78 2.56
CA ASP A 399 -11.24 33.90 3.78
C ASP A 399 -11.02 35.25 4.50
N GLY A 400 -11.76 35.46 5.60
CA GLY A 400 -11.79 36.73 6.31
C GLY A 400 -10.53 37.05 7.14
N ASP A 401 -9.52 36.17 7.15
CA ASP A 401 -8.31 36.39 7.94
C ASP A 401 -7.22 37.19 7.16
N ASP A 402 -6.03 37.29 7.75
CA ASP A 402 -4.89 38.04 7.21
C ASP A 402 -3.77 37.13 6.68
N ILE A 403 -4.05 35.84 6.52
CA ILE A 403 -3.17 34.81 5.97
C ILE A 403 -3.71 34.46 4.58
N PRO A 404 -2.97 34.71 3.50
CA PRO A 404 -3.43 34.30 2.19
C PRO A 404 -3.38 32.77 2.04
N GLU A 405 -4.32 32.20 1.30
CA GLU A 405 -4.21 30.88 0.71
C GLU A 405 -3.13 30.87 -0.38
N LEU A 406 -2.35 29.79 -0.42
CA LEU A 406 -1.42 29.48 -1.49
C LEU A 406 -2.15 28.68 -2.57
N ILE A 407 -2.09 29.19 -3.80
CA ILE A 407 -2.67 28.55 -4.98
C ILE A 407 -1.53 27.93 -5.78
N LYS A 408 -1.63 26.63 -6.05
CA LYS A 408 -0.79 25.88 -6.99
C LYS A 408 -1.66 25.54 -8.18
N ASN A 409 -1.27 26.00 -9.35
CA ASN A 409 -2.04 25.88 -10.59
C ASN A 409 -1.24 25.01 -11.56
N ALA A 410 -1.78 23.82 -11.82
CA ALA A 410 -1.25 22.86 -12.79
C ALA A 410 -2.11 22.90 -14.07
N THR A 411 -1.69 22.19 -15.11
CA THR A 411 -2.45 22.19 -16.37
C THR A 411 -3.80 21.48 -16.17
N GLY A 412 -4.88 22.28 -16.08
CA GLY A 412 -6.26 21.78 -15.98
C GLY A 412 -6.77 21.57 -14.55
N SER A 413 -5.99 21.93 -13.53
CA SER A 413 -6.44 21.82 -12.14
C SER A 413 -5.76 22.84 -11.21
N ILE A 414 -6.43 23.19 -10.12
CA ILE A 414 -5.85 24.01 -9.04
C ILE A 414 -5.86 23.25 -7.70
N ASN A 415 -4.81 23.48 -6.92
CA ASN A 415 -4.73 23.09 -5.52
C ASN A 415 -4.70 24.36 -4.66
N ILE A 416 -5.43 24.33 -3.55
CA ILE A 416 -5.56 25.44 -2.60
C ILE A 416 -5.03 24.96 -1.25
N TYR A 417 -4.05 25.67 -0.72
CA TYR A 417 -3.45 25.41 0.58
C TYR A 417 -3.66 26.62 1.50
N THR A 418 -3.77 26.36 2.80
CA THR A 418 -3.78 27.38 3.85
C THR A 418 -2.64 27.12 4.82
N PHE A 419 -2.28 28.13 5.62
CA PHE A 419 -1.34 27.98 6.71
C PHE A 419 -2.07 27.96 8.05
N LYS A 420 -1.94 26.85 8.79
CA LYS A 420 -2.60 26.67 10.08
C LYS A 420 -1.74 25.85 11.02
N ASP A 421 -1.71 26.26 12.29
CA ASP A 421 -1.03 25.54 13.37
C ASP A 421 0.46 25.24 13.08
N GLY A 422 1.11 26.09 12.28
CA GLY A 422 2.52 25.93 11.88
C GLY A 422 2.72 25.16 10.58
N LEU A 423 1.66 24.70 9.91
CA LEU A 423 1.70 23.78 8.78
C LEU A 423 1.02 24.35 7.54
N VAL A 424 1.50 23.97 6.36
CA VAL A 424 0.82 24.14 5.09
C VAL A 424 -0.17 22.98 4.94
N THR A 425 -1.46 23.29 4.97
CA THR A 425 -2.53 22.28 4.94
C THR A 425 -3.35 22.42 3.64
N PRO A 426 -3.59 21.32 2.91
CA PRO A 426 -4.46 21.37 1.75
C PRO A 426 -5.92 21.63 2.17
N ILE A 427 -6.57 22.59 1.52
CA ILE A 427 -8.02 22.85 1.61
C ILE A 427 -8.77 22.08 0.53
N ALA A 428 -8.19 22.07 -0.67
CA ALA A 428 -8.69 21.37 -1.85
C ALA A 428 -7.51 21.00 -2.77
N ILE A 429 -7.54 19.80 -3.30
CA ILE A 429 -6.53 19.23 -4.21
C ILE A 429 -7.27 18.77 -5.47
N GLU A 430 -6.63 18.91 -6.62
CA GLU A 430 -7.13 18.49 -7.93
C GLU A 430 -8.52 19.05 -8.23
N LEU A 431 -8.71 20.36 -8.00
CA LEU A 431 -9.91 21.04 -8.48
C LEU A 431 -9.80 21.24 -9.99
N ASP A 432 -10.32 20.25 -10.72
CA ASP A 432 -10.37 20.26 -12.17
C ASP A 432 -11.18 21.46 -12.69
N TYR A 433 -10.71 22.01 -13.80
CA TYR A 433 -11.45 22.91 -14.69
C TYR A 433 -11.10 22.57 -16.14
N TYR A 434 -12.09 22.44 -17.03
CA TYR A 434 -11.87 21.86 -18.37
C TYR A 434 -11.05 22.78 -19.29
N VAL A 435 -10.20 22.12 -20.07
CA VAL A 435 -9.23 22.66 -21.05
C VAL A 435 -9.91 23.22 -22.33
N THR A 436 -11.24 23.35 -22.38
CA THR A 436 -11.94 23.93 -23.53
C THR A 436 -13.09 24.86 -23.13
N GLY A 437 -12.77 26.13 -22.86
CA GLY A 437 -13.74 27.23 -22.86
C GLY A 437 -14.37 27.60 -21.52
N GLU A 438 -14.07 26.87 -20.44
CA GLU A 438 -14.53 27.22 -19.09
C GLU A 438 -13.75 28.41 -18.51
N GLU A 439 -14.45 29.25 -17.74
CA GLU A 439 -13.82 30.30 -16.93
C GLU A 439 -13.11 29.63 -15.73
N PRO A 440 -11.92 30.12 -15.32
CA PRO A 440 -11.25 29.57 -14.15
C PRO A 440 -12.12 29.75 -12.90
N TYR A 441 -11.83 28.99 -11.84
CA TYR A 441 -12.37 29.31 -10.52
C TYR A 441 -12.12 30.78 -10.20
N GLN A 442 -13.10 31.44 -9.59
CA GLN A 442 -12.99 32.82 -9.12
C GLN A 442 -13.20 32.84 -7.61
N TYR A 443 -12.53 33.75 -6.91
CA TYR A 443 -12.74 33.93 -5.48
C TYR A 443 -13.13 35.37 -5.18
N SER A 444 -13.87 35.56 -4.10
CA SER A 444 -14.17 36.88 -3.56
C SER A 444 -13.22 37.23 -2.42
N PRO A 445 -12.37 38.26 -2.57
CA PRO A 445 -11.37 38.59 -1.56
C PRO A 445 -11.97 38.89 -0.19
N LYS A 446 -11.50 38.17 0.84
CA LYS A 446 -11.91 38.29 2.24
C LYS A 446 -13.37 37.96 2.57
N ASN A 447 -14.12 37.39 1.62
CA ASN A 447 -15.53 37.07 1.82
C ASN A 447 -15.82 35.56 1.96
N ASN A 448 -14.80 34.70 1.86
CA ASN A 448 -14.89 33.25 1.98
C ASN A 448 -15.82 32.59 0.94
N TRP A 449 -15.80 33.11 -0.28
CA TRP A 449 -16.55 32.59 -1.43
C TRP A 449 -15.61 32.27 -2.58
N ILE A 450 -15.80 31.09 -3.17
CA ILE A 450 -15.22 30.68 -4.44
C ILE A 450 -16.38 30.28 -5.35
N LYS A 451 -16.31 30.63 -6.63
CA LYS A 451 -17.28 30.16 -7.64
C LYS A 451 -16.60 29.55 -8.85
N LEU A 452 -17.29 28.64 -9.50
CA LEU A 452 -16.91 28.05 -10.78
C LEU A 452 -18.11 28.16 -11.72
N HIS A 453 -17.86 28.60 -12.94
CA HIS A 453 -18.81 28.50 -14.03
C HIS A 453 -18.51 27.25 -14.85
N ASP A 454 -19.45 26.32 -14.86
CA ASP A 454 -19.32 24.99 -15.44
C ASP A 454 -20.31 24.87 -16.61
N GLU A 455 -19.76 24.69 -17.80
CA GLU A 455 -20.52 24.53 -19.05
C GLU A 455 -20.22 23.16 -19.66
N GLU A 456 -21.08 22.17 -19.37
CA GLU A 456 -20.98 20.85 -19.97
C GLU A 456 -21.87 20.77 -21.22
N SER A 457 -21.24 20.49 -22.37
CA SER A 457 -21.95 20.20 -23.62
C SER A 457 -21.83 18.71 -23.99
N GLY A 458 -22.91 17.95 -23.80
CA GLY A 458 -23.08 16.59 -24.29
C GLY A 458 -23.84 16.53 -25.62
N SER A 459 -23.90 15.36 -26.27
CA SER A 459 -24.67 15.17 -27.51
C SER A 459 -26.18 15.41 -27.33
N ASP A 460 -26.69 15.29 -26.09
CA ASP A 460 -28.11 15.28 -25.77
C ASP A 460 -28.48 16.18 -24.57
N TYR A 461 -27.53 16.94 -24.01
CA TYR A 461 -27.78 17.91 -22.95
C TYR A 461 -26.78 19.07 -22.98
N TYR A 462 -27.24 20.26 -22.61
CA TYR A 462 -26.41 21.44 -22.34
C TYR A 462 -26.71 21.86 -20.91
N THR A 463 -25.73 21.74 -20.01
CA THR A 463 -25.87 22.23 -18.64
C THR A 463 -24.96 23.43 -18.46
N ASN A 464 -25.57 24.56 -18.14
CA ASN A 464 -24.87 25.78 -17.73
C ASN A 464 -25.14 25.98 -16.24
N GLN A 465 -24.12 25.87 -15.41
CA GLN A 465 -24.29 25.98 -13.96
C GLN A 465 -23.18 26.79 -13.29
N THR A 466 -23.54 27.55 -12.26
CA THR A 466 -22.60 28.22 -11.37
C THR A 466 -22.57 27.49 -10.03
N LEU A 467 -21.39 27.05 -9.64
CA LEU A 467 -21.15 26.35 -8.38
C LEU A 467 -20.52 27.32 -7.39
N TYR A 468 -21.08 27.42 -6.18
CA TYR A 468 -20.55 28.27 -5.11
C TYR A 468 -20.02 27.44 -3.97
N TYR A 469 -18.81 27.76 -3.55
CA TYR A 469 -18.04 27.07 -2.53
C TYR A 469 -17.65 28.02 -1.41
N SER A 470 -17.44 27.47 -0.22
CA SER A 470 -16.93 28.20 0.94
C SER A 470 -15.97 27.31 1.73
N ILE A 471 -14.95 27.92 2.34
CA ILE A 471 -14.01 27.21 3.19
C ILE A 471 -14.64 27.03 4.57
N LYS A 472 -14.84 25.77 4.99
CA LYS A 472 -15.37 25.40 6.30
C LYS A 472 -14.50 24.31 6.91
N LYS A 473 -14.06 24.53 8.15
CA LYS A 473 -13.21 23.57 8.89
C LYS A 473 -11.99 23.08 8.07
N ASN A 474 -11.31 24.00 7.38
CA ASN A 474 -10.18 23.72 6.48
C ASN A 474 -10.51 22.82 5.28
N LYS A 475 -11.76 22.83 4.80
CA LYS A 475 -12.15 22.12 3.58
C LYS A 475 -12.98 23.03 2.70
N LEU A 476 -12.79 22.88 1.39
CA LEU A 476 -13.68 23.52 0.43
C LEU A 476 -14.99 22.73 0.36
N GLU A 477 -16.11 23.39 0.64
CA GLU A 477 -17.42 22.77 0.60
C GLU A 477 -18.32 23.48 -0.40
N ARG A 478 -18.97 22.71 -1.29
CA ARG A 478 -19.99 23.23 -2.19
C ARG A 478 -21.25 23.58 -1.40
N ILE A 479 -21.61 24.86 -1.40
CA ILE A 479 -22.77 25.38 -0.66
C ILE A 479 -23.98 25.49 -1.58
N TYR A 480 -23.82 26.11 -2.74
CA TYR A 480 -24.89 26.38 -3.69
C TYR A 480 -24.54 25.88 -5.11
N CYS A 481 -25.57 25.56 -5.89
CA CYS A 481 -25.48 25.27 -7.30
C CYS A 481 -26.67 25.92 -8.01
N LEU A 482 -26.38 26.84 -8.92
CA LEU A 482 -27.35 27.52 -9.74
C LEU A 482 -27.29 26.91 -11.13
N SER A 483 -28.36 26.26 -11.59
CA SER A 483 -28.46 25.68 -12.93
C SER A 483 -29.32 26.57 -13.81
N TYR A 484 -28.87 26.82 -15.03
CA TYR A 484 -29.66 27.51 -16.02
C TYR A 484 -30.15 26.50 -17.05
N ASP A 485 -31.44 26.19 -16.98
CA ASP A 485 -32.07 25.27 -17.91
C ASP A 485 -32.75 26.06 -19.03
N TYR A 486 -32.61 25.58 -20.27
CA TYR A 486 -33.45 26.04 -21.38
C TYR A 486 -34.86 25.49 -21.19
N ASP A 487 -35.85 26.38 -21.16
CA ASP A 487 -37.25 25.98 -21.11
C ASP A 487 -37.66 25.25 -22.41
N ASN A 488 -37.57 23.93 -22.40
CA ASN A 488 -37.98 23.06 -23.52
C ASN A 488 -39.50 22.82 -23.56
N THR A 489 -40.32 23.62 -22.86
CA THR A 489 -41.78 23.52 -22.97
C THR A 489 -42.36 24.21 -24.20
N ALA A 490 -41.52 24.79 -25.06
CA ALA A 490 -41.93 25.29 -26.37
C ALA A 490 -42.36 24.12 -27.28
N ASP A 491 -43.69 24.00 -27.49
CA ASP A 491 -44.28 23.15 -28.53
C ASP A 491 -43.57 23.39 -29.89
N GLU A 492 -43.32 22.30 -30.63
CA GLU A 492 -42.60 22.28 -31.95
C GLU A 492 -43.18 23.23 -33.03
N ASP A 493 -44.28 23.92 -32.76
CA ASP A 493 -45.02 24.76 -33.72
C ASP A 493 -44.83 26.28 -33.51
N ASN A 494 -44.00 26.75 -32.56
CA ASN A 494 -43.84 28.17 -32.26
C ASN A 494 -42.37 28.65 -32.37
N GLU A 495 -41.89 28.85 -33.61
CA GLU A 495 -40.52 29.34 -33.93
C GLU A 495 -40.22 30.81 -33.52
N ALA A 496 -40.76 31.35 -32.41
CA ALA A 496 -40.51 32.74 -32.03
C ALA A 496 -40.78 33.13 -30.56
N GLU A 497 -40.76 32.22 -29.59
CA GLU A 497 -40.59 32.63 -28.18
C GLU A 497 -39.16 32.32 -27.75
N GLU A 498 -38.41 33.40 -27.55
CA GLU A 498 -37.06 33.49 -27.00
C GLU A 498 -36.94 32.52 -25.81
N ASN A 499 -36.14 31.45 -25.93
CA ASN A 499 -35.89 30.53 -24.82
C ASN A 499 -35.38 31.35 -23.61
N SER A 500 -36.23 31.61 -22.62
CA SER A 500 -35.79 32.25 -21.39
C SER A 500 -35.00 31.24 -20.57
N LEU A 501 -33.73 31.52 -20.28
CA LEU A 501 -32.97 30.77 -19.29
C LEU A 501 -33.64 30.97 -17.93
N ILE A 502 -34.16 29.89 -17.34
CA ILE A 502 -34.71 29.90 -15.99
C ILE A 502 -33.60 29.42 -15.05
N ALA A 503 -33.17 30.29 -14.14
CA ALA A 503 -32.24 29.92 -13.09
C ALA A 503 -32.98 29.08 -12.04
N THR A 504 -32.49 27.87 -11.77
CA THR A 504 -33.04 26.95 -10.78
C THR A 504 -31.97 26.57 -9.77
N VAL A 505 -32.34 26.52 -8.49
CA VAL A 505 -31.44 26.08 -7.42
C VAL A 505 -31.43 24.56 -7.41
N LYS A 506 -30.27 23.94 -7.65
CA LYS A 506 -30.12 22.50 -7.42
C LYS A 506 -29.90 22.25 -5.93
N PRO A 507 -30.68 21.34 -5.30
CA PRO A 507 -30.52 21.06 -3.88
C PRO A 507 -29.14 20.45 -3.59
N THR A 508 -28.44 21.03 -2.63
CA THR A 508 -27.22 20.52 -2.00
C THR A 508 -27.56 19.98 -0.60
N ASP A 509 -26.60 19.37 0.09
CA ASP A 509 -26.80 19.00 1.50
C ASP A 509 -27.14 20.20 2.40
N TYR A 510 -26.74 21.40 1.99
CA TYR A 510 -26.99 22.66 2.68
C TYR A 510 -28.35 23.29 2.32
N THR A 511 -28.83 23.11 1.09
CA THR A 511 -30.04 23.77 0.61
C THR A 511 -31.27 22.88 0.55
N LYS A 512 -31.14 21.55 0.71
CA LYS A 512 -32.28 20.60 0.61
C LYS A 512 -33.47 20.86 1.55
N ASN A 513 -33.29 21.67 2.58
CA ASN A 513 -34.33 22.04 3.54
C ASN A 513 -34.61 23.56 3.57
N ILE A 514 -34.03 24.33 2.65
CA ILE A 514 -34.19 25.78 2.54
C ILE A 514 -35.06 26.06 1.31
N PRO A 515 -36.08 26.94 1.38
CA PRO A 515 -36.87 27.33 0.22
C PRO A 515 -36.01 27.97 -0.88
N ASP A 516 -36.28 27.65 -2.15
CA ASP A 516 -35.49 28.15 -3.29
C ASP A 516 -35.41 29.70 -3.34
N GLU A 517 -36.49 30.41 -3.01
CA GLU A 517 -36.51 31.87 -2.94
C GLU A 517 -35.49 32.44 -1.93
N GLU A 518 -35.32 31.76 -0.78
CA GLU A 518 -34.35 32.16 0.24
C GLU A 518 -32.92 31.86 -0.22
N VAL A 519 -32.70 30.75 -0.93
CA VAL A 519 -31.41 30.43 -1.52
C VAL A 519 -31.03 31.42 -2.62
N MET A 520 -31.98 31.81 -3.48
CA MET A 520 -31.75 32.80 -4.53
C MET A 520 -31.37 34.16 -3.96
N SER A 521 -32.05 34.63 -2.91
CA SER A 521 -31.68 35.88 -2.23
C SER A 521 -30.25 35.83 -1.65
N LEU A 522 -29.82 34.68 -1.13
CA LEU A 522 -28.45 34.51 -0.62
C LEU A 522 -27.41 34.52 -1.74
N ILE A 523 -27.73 33.92 -2.90
CA ILE A 523 -26.84 33.95 -4.08
C ILE A 523 -26.73 35.38 -4.62
N GLU A 524 -27.83 36.14 -4.67
CA GLU A 524 -27.80 37.56 -5.05
C GLU A 524 -26.86 38.36 -4.14
N ASP A 525 -26.95 38.18 -2.82
CA ASP A 525 -26.03 38.82 -1.85
C ASP A 525 -24.56 38.40 -2.07
N ILE A 526 -24.31 37.16 -2.52
CA ILE A 526 -22.96 36.68 -2.85
C ILE A 526 -22.44 37.36 -4.12
N GLU A 527 -23.27 37.48 -5.15
CA GLU A 527 -22.91 38.09 -6.45
C GLU A 527 -22.71 39.62 -6.37
N GLU A 528 -23.14 40.27 -5.29
CA GLU A 528 -22.77 41.68 -5.03
C GLU A 528 -21.27 41.85 -4.74
N ASN A 529 -20.56 40.78 -4.38
CA ASN A 529 -19.13 40.84 -4.11
C ASN A 529 -18.30 40.91 -5.39
N GLU A 530 -17.10 41.52 -5.30
CA GLU A 530 -16.11 41.41 -6.37
C GLU A 530 -15.55 39.99 -6.41
N PHE A 531 -15.45 39.43 -7.61
CA PHE A 531 -14.81 38.15 -7.89
C PHE A 531 -13.58 38.34 -8.78
N VAL A 532 -12.53 37.61 -8.47
CA VAL A 532 -11.23 37.66 -9.16
C VAL A 532 -10.81 36.24 -9.52
N ASP A 533 -10.25 36.06 -10.72
CA ASP A 533 -9.76 34.77 -11.18
C ASP A 533 -8.69 34.20 -10.23
N LEU A 534 -8.91 32.95 -9.84
CA LEU A 534 -8.05 32.14 -8.98
C LEU A 534 -7.08 31.33 -9.85
N VAL A 535 -6.14 32.05 -10.46
CA VAL A 535 -5.13 31.48 -11.37
C VAL A 535 -3.72 31.74 -10.86
N GLY A 536 -2.80 30.81 -11.15
CA GLY A 536 -1.37 30.99 -10.89
C GLY A 536 -0.79 32.15 -11.72
N LYS A 537 0.08 32.96 -11.10
CA LYS A 537 0.63 34.20 -11.69
C LYS A 537 2.15 34.24 -11.72
N TYR A 538 2.79 33.42 -10.90
CA TYR A 538 4.23 33.45 -10.66
C TYR A 538 4.77 32.04 -10.75
N THR A 539 6.00 31.87 -11.22
CA THR A 539 6.78 30.65 -10.91
C THR A 539 7.03 30.57 -9.40
N ALA A 540 7.38 29.38 -8.89
CA ALA A 540 7.71 29.21 -7.47
C ALA A 540 8.80 30.19 -7.01
N ASN A 541 9.87 30.33 -7.79
CA ASN A 541 10.97 31.26 -7.52
C ASN A 541 10.54 32.73 -7.48
N GLU A 542 9.69 33.16 -8.43
CA GLU A 542 9.14 34.52 -8.42
C GLU A 542 8.25 34.78 -7.20
N LEU A 543 7.44 33.78 -6.80
CA LEU A 543 6.60 33.91 -5.62
C LEU A 543 7.42 33.94 -4.33
N ILE A 544 8.46 33.12 -4.20
CA ILE A 544 9.40 33.16 -3.08
C ILE A 544 10.04 34.55 -2.95
N GLN A 545 10.45 35.16 -4.07
CA GLN A 545 10.99 36.51 -4.09
C GLN A 545 9.94 37.56 -3.70
N LEU A 546 8.70 37.43 -4.20
CA LEU A 546 7.60 38.32 -3.84
C LEU A 546 7.32 38.27 -2.33
N ILE A 547 7.24 37.07 -1.75
CA ILE A 547 7.04 36.86 -0.31
C ILE A 547 8.18 37.55 0.46
N SER A 548 9.43 37.35 0.06
CA SER A 548 10.61 37.89 0.75
C SER A 548 10.75 39.42 0.67
N ASN A 549 10.21 40.04 -0.38
CA ASN A 549 10.35 41.49 -0.61
C ASN A 549 9.17 42.31 -0.06
N LYS A 550 7.97 41.72 -0.04
CA LYS A 550 6.72 42.45 0.23
C LYS A 550 6.18 42.22 1.65
N TYR A 551 6.53 41.10 2.26
CA TYR A 551 6.07 40.67 3.57
C TYR A 551 7.26 40.37 4.47
#